data_AF-A0A9D2L318-F1
#
_entry.id   AF-A0A9D2L318-F1
#
_cell.length_a   1.000
_cell.length_b   1.000
_cell.length_c   1.000
_cell.angle_alpha   90.00
_cell.angle_beta   90.00
_cell.angle_gamma   90.00
#
_symmetry.space_group_name_H-M   'P 1'
#
loop_
_entity.id
_entity.type
_entity.pdbx_description
1 polymer ?
#
loop_
_entity_poly.entity_id
_entity_poly.type
_entity_poly.pdbx_seq_one_letter_code
_entity_poly.pdbx_strand_id
1 'polypeptide(L)'
;MRLLAVIICLLLCGITEAGAQLPRRGPRTTVQGGIMPKPDTLAKLTAMDSLLMQRADSLLQDTVLRDSLLRSGIDSLLLKDSLISTLRMQTRMDSLAIASADSLLHQSQPDPVDYRSELRPRKDTLSLSGVSWLSAIAPGFGQIYNKQYWKLPILYGTVGAGLTLFIHENNQYKPLKRQYDAMTLNSTTRTPELDALQTKMIRSNTRRQIYLGLTIASYIYFIGDAAINYQYDATPIKRATTLATICPGAGQIYNKSYWKLPFVVGGLASTIYVIDWNNRGYKRFKKAYELRAAYDNALNDPNIVDKPTSSSDEFRGAYSAEFLKNLKDNYRRNRDLSIIITAGLYILQIIDAHVDAHMKDYDISDDLSLSIEPAFNYTYVPAEGGNRPTFGFNISMKF
;
A
#
# COMPACT_ATOMS: atom_id res chain seq x y z
N MET A 1 10.57 11.73 -26.97
CA MET A 1 11.83 12.31 -26.46
C MET A 1 11.57 13.41 -25.43
N ARG A 2 11.07 14.60 -25.82
CA ARG A 2 10.91 15.74 -24.87
C ARG A 2 9.80 15.57 -23.81
N LEU A 3 8.72 14.83 -24.10
CA LEU A 3 7.60 14.66 -23.17
C LEU A 3 7.87 13.67 -22.03
N LEU A 4 8.54 12.56 -22.35
CA LEU A 4 8.91 11.55 -21.38
C LEU A 4 9.94 12.12 -20.40
N ALA A 5 10.87 12.93 -20.90
CA ALA A 5 11.80 13.70 -20.08
C ALA A 5 11.09 14.72 -19.17
N VAL A 6 10.03 15.40 -19.63
CA VAL A 6 9.27 16.36 -18.80
C VAL A 6 8.40 15.66 -17.76
N ILE A 7 7.79 14.51 -18.07
CA ILE A 7 7.01 13.74 -17.08
C ILE A 7 7.94 13.10 -16.04
N ILE A 8 9.08 12.55 -16.46
CA ILE A 8 10.12 12.03 -15.56
C ILE A 8 10.75 13.16 -14.74
N CYS A 9 10.98 14.34 -15.33
CA CYS A 9 11.51 15.50 -14.64
C CYS A 9 10.48 16.14 -13.68
N LEU A 10 9.17 16.07 -13.97
CA LEU A 10 8.11 16.50 -13.04
C LEU A 10 7.90 15.50 -11.89
N LEU A 11 8.09 14.19 -12.14
CA LEU A 11 8.11 13.18 -11.09
C LEU A 11 9.39 13.24 -10.24
N LEU A 12 10.51 13.70 -10.79
CA LEU A 12 11.79 13.91 -10.09
C LEU A 12 11.89 15.30 -9.41
N CYS A 13 11.28 16.36 -9.96
CA CYS A 13 11.27 17.71 -9.36
C CYS A 13 10.27 17.86 -8.19
N GLY A 14 9.44 16.84 -7.92
CA GLY A 14 8.74 16.72 -6.63
C GLY A 14 9.68 16.36 -5.47
N ILE A 15 10.96 16.11 -5.75
CA ILE A 15 11.97 15.65 -4.80
C ILE A 15 13.07 16.71 -4.68
N THR A 16 12.72 17.93 -4.27
CA THR A 16 13.71 18.87 -3.73
C THR A 16 13.12 19.66 -2.57
N GLU A 17 13.75 19.43 -1.41
CA GLU A 17 13.80 20.28 -0.23
C GLU A 17 12.49 20.61 0.49
N ALA A 18 11.95 19.60 1.19
CA ALA A 18 11.35 19.88 2.49
C ALA A 18 12.45 19.74 3.56
N GLY A 19 13.29 20.78 3.68
CA GLY A 19 14.04 21.02 4.92
C GLY A 19 13.03 21.36 6.02
N ALA A 20 12.48 20.34 6.67
CA ALA A 20 11.55 20.53 7.77
C ALA A 20 12.31 20.40 9.09
N GLN A 21 12.50 21.55 9.72
CA GLN A 21 13.05 21.74 11.06
C GLN A 21 12.56 20.69 12.06
N LEU A 22 13.51 20.17 12.84
CA LEU A 22 13.26 19.46 14.09
C LEU A 22 12.26 20.26 14.94
N PRO A 23 11.05 19.76 15.23
CA PRO A 23 10.28 20.31 16.33
C PRO A 23 10.98 19.82 17.60
N ARG A 24 11.68 20.71 18.31
CA ARG A 24 11.92 20.55 19.75
C ARG A 24 10.55 20.44 20.42
N ARG A 25 10.05 19.21 20.54
CA ARG A 25 8.94 18.90 21.45
C ARG A 25 9.54 18.82 22.85
N GLY A 26 9.19 19.80 23.69
CA GLY A 26 9.35 19.70 25.13
C GLY A 26 8.61 18.47 25.69
N PRO A 27 8.92 18.06 26.93
CA PRO A 27 8.42 16.83 27.51
C PRO A 27 6.90 16.89 27.61
N ARG A 28 6.21 16.06 26.81
CA ARG A 28 4.80 15.76 27.03
C ARG A 28 4.73 14.61 28.02
N THR A 29 4.18 14.90 29.20
CA THR A 29 3.74 13.92 30.17
C THR A 29 2.59 13.12 29.59
N THR A 30 2.88 11.93 29.09
CA THR A 30 1.88 10.91 28.78
C THR A 30 1.46 10.30 30.11
N VAL A 31 0.23 10.57 30.57
CA VAL A 31 -0.38 9.77 31.64
C VAL A 31 -0.73 8.43 31.00
N GLN A 32 0.13 7.43 31.20
CA GLN A 32 -0.19 6.03 30.94
C GLN A 32 -1.35 5.65 31.88
N GLY A 33 -2.53 5.41 31.31
CA GLY A 33 -3.54 4.59 31.98
C GLY A 33 -2.91 3.23 32.24
N GLY A 34 -2.78 2.88 33.52
CA GLY A 34 -2.12 1.66 33.96
C GLY A 34 -2.71 0.44 33.29
N ILE A 35 -1.85 -0.34 32.64
CA ILE A 35 -2.16 -1.72 32.29
C ILE A 35 -2.32 -2.44 33.63
N MET A 36 -3.55 -2.87 33.97
CA MET A 36 -3.75 -3.73 35.14
C MET A 36 -2.90 -5.00 34.95
N PRO A 37 -2.01 -5.33 35.91
CA PRO A 37 -1.33 -6.61 35.87
C PRO A 37 -2.38 -7.71 35.94
N LYS A 38 -2.35 -8.62 34.96
CA LYS A 38 -3.19 -9.81 34.95
C LYS A 38 -2.82 -10.61 36.22
N PRO A 39 -3.75 -10.86 37.16
CA PRO A 39 -3.38 -11.47 38.43
C PRO A 39 -2.91 -12.91 38.18
N ASP A 40 -1.74 -13.25 38.71
CA ASP A 40 -1.15 -14.58 38.62
C ASP A 40 -2.11 -15.63 39.19
N THR A 41 -2.39 -16.66 38.40
CA THR A 41 -3.31 -17.75 38.75
C THR A 41 -2.86 -18.52 40.00
N LEU A 42 -1.56 -18.55 40.28
CA LEU A 42 -0.97 -19.18 41.45
C LEU A 42 -1.34 -18.49 42.77
N ALA A 43 -1.40 -17.15 42.79
CA ALA A 43 -1.74 -16.39 44.00
C ALA A 43 -3.23 -16.54 44.38
N LYS A 44 -4.11 -16.74 43.39
CA LYS A 44 -5.53 -17.04 43.65
C LYS A 44 -5.74 -18.45 44.21
N LEU A 45 -4.97 -19.43 43.74
CA LEU A 45 -5.06 -20.82 44.20
C LEU A 45 -4.61 -20.95 45.66
N THR A 46 -3.53 -20.27 46.05
CA THR A 46 -3.06 -20.28 47.45
C THR A 46 -4.02 -19.56 48.40
N ALA A 47 -4.61 -18.45 47.98
CA ALA A 47 -5.63 -17.75 48.77
C ALA A 47 -6.90 -18.59 48.96
N MET A 48 -7.38 -19.27 47.92
CA MET A 48 -8.57 -20.12 48.00
C MET A 48 -8.37 -21.33 48.91
N ASP A 49 -7.19 -21.96 48.87
CA ASP A 49 -6.87 -23.09 49.74
C ASP A 49 -6.82 -22.69 51.22
N SER A 50 -6.31 -21.50 51.54
CA SER A 50 -6.32 -20.98 52.91
C SER A 50 -7.73 -20.74 53.45
N LEU A 51 -8.65 -20.25 52.61
CA LEU A 51 -10.04 -19.99 53.00
C LEU A 51 -10.85 -21.28 53.16
N LEU A 52 -10.63 -22.28 52.29
CA LEU A 52 -11.26 -23.60 52.42
C LEU A 52 -10.81 -24.32 53.69
N MET A 53 -9.53 -24.19 54.05
CA MET A 53 -8.98 -24.76 55.28
C MET A 53 -9.60 -24.10 56.53
N GLN A 54 -9.73 -22.77 56.53
CA GLN A 54 -10.39 -22.02 57.61
C GLN A 54 -11.88 -22.37 57.73
N ARG A 55 -12.58 -22.58 56.61
CA ARG A 55 -14.00 -22.97 56.60
C ARG A 55 -14.21 -24.40 57.11
N ALA A 56 -13.38 -25.35 56.68
CA ALA A 56 -13.42 -26.72 57.17
C ALA A 56 -13.17 -26.78 58.68
N ASP A 57 -12.22 -26.00 59.19
CA ASP A 57 -11.96 -25.90 60.63
C ASP A 57 -13.14 -25.30 61.41
N SER A 58 -13.83 -24.30 60.86
CA SER A 58 -15.03 -23.75 61.50
C SER A 58 -16.19 -24.74 61.58
N LEU A 59 -16.35 -25.63 60.58
CA LEU A 59 -17.40 -26.66 60.57
C LEU A 59 -17.08 -27.82 61.52
N LEU A 60 -15.80 -28.09 61.78
CA LEU A 60 -15.37 -29.08 62.76
C LEU A 60 -15.40 -28.56 64.20
N GLN A 61 -15.56 -27.25 64.40
CA GLN A 61 -15.74 -26.63 65.71
C GLN A 61 -17.19 -26.69 66.22
N ASP A 62 -18.16 -27.03 65.36
CA ASP A 62 -19.55 -27.24 65.79
C ASP A 62 -19.65 -28.42 66.76
N THR A 63 -20.17 -28.14 67.97
CA THR A 63 -20.18 -29.06 69.12
C THR A 63 -20.97 -30.35 68.83
N VAL A 64 -22.01 -30.26 68.01
CA VAL A 64 -22.89 -31.39 67.65
C VAL A 64 -22.20 -32.39 66.71
N LEU A 65 -21.44 -31.91 65.72
CA LEU A 65 -20.70 -32.77 64.80
C LEU A 65 -19.51 -33.43 65.51
N ARG A 66 -18.82 -32.68 66.37
CA ARG A 66 -17.70 -33.20 67.16
C ARG A 66 -18.13 -34.34 68.09
N ASP A 67 -19.29 -34.23 68.73
CA ASP A 67 -19.84 -35.28 69.61
C ASP A 67 -20.29 -36.53 68.84
N SER A 68 -20.82 -36.37 67.61
CA SER A 68 -21.10 -37.50 66.72
C SER A 68 -19.84 -38.21 66.23
N LEU A 69 -18.74 -37.48 66.01
CA LEU A 69 -17.46 -38.02 65.53
C LEU A 69 -16.68 -38.80 66.59
N LEU A 70 -16.73 -38.35 67.85
CA LEU A 70 -16.16 -39.11 68.96
C LEU A 70 -16.87 -40.45 69.19
N ARG A 71 -18.15 -40.57 68.81
CA ARG A 71 -18.92 -41.83 68.88
C ARG A 71 -18.71 -42.77 67.70
N SER A 72 -18.34 -42.26 66.51
CA SER A 72 -18.20 -43.07 65.30
C SER A 72 -16.77 -43.60 65.05
N GLY A 73 -15.79 -43.20 65.87
CA GLY A 73 -14.41 -43.72 65.80
C GLY A 73 -13.62 -43.33 64.55
N ILE A 74 -14.05 -42.26 63.85
CA ILE A 74 -13.42 -41.79 62.62
C ILE A 74 -12.37 -40.73 62.96
N ASP A 75 -11.15 -40.88 62.44
CA ASP A 75 -10.08 -39.91 62.63
C ASP A 75 -10.45 -38.54 62.04
N SER A 76 -10.34 -37.50 62.88
CA SER A 76 -10.69 -36.12 62.54
C SER A 76 -9.89 -35.56 61.36
N LEU A 77 -8.67 -36.07 61.13
CA LEU A 77 -7.80 -35.67 60.02
C LEU A 77 -8.32 -36.18 58.67
N LEU A 78 -8.68 -37.47 58.58
CA LEU A 78 -9.23 -38.05 57.34
C LEU A 78 -10.57 -37.42 56.96
N LEU A 79 -11.37 -37.07 57.97
CA LEU A 79 -12.64 -36.39 57.75
C LEU A 79 -12.44 -34.94 57.31
N LYS A 80 -11.47 -34.23 57.88
CA LYS A 80 -11.09 -32.88 57.44
C LYS A 80 -10.67 -32.88 55.97
N ASP A 81 -9.86 -33.85 55.55
CA ASP A 81 -9.42 -33.96 54.15
C ASP A 81 -10.59 -34.29 53.21
N SER A 82 -11.49 -35.18 53.63
CA SER A 82 -12.73 -35.47 52.89
C SER A 82 -13.65 -34.24 52.79
N LEU A 83 -13.81 -33.48 53.87
CA LEU A 83 -14.58 -32.23 53.88
C LEU A 83 -13.96 -31.15 53.00
N ILE A 84 -12.65 -31.00 53.00
CA ILE A 84 -11.96 -30.05 52.11
C ILE A 84 -12.15 -30.48 50.65
N SER A 85 -12.08 -31.77 50.35
CA SER A 85 -12.28 -32.29 48.98
C SER A 85 -13.71 -32.06 48.47
N THR A 86 -14.72 -32.24 49.33
CA THR A 86 -16.13 -32.02 49.00
C THR A 86 -16.46 -30.54 48.90
N LEU A 87 -15.96 -29.70 49.81
CA LEU A 87 -16.10 -28.25 49.73
C LEU A 87 -15.44 -27.66 48.48
N ARG A 88 -14.31 -28.22 48.05
CA ARG A 88 -13.60 -27.83 46.82
C ARG A 88 -14.38 -28.22 45.56
N MET A 89 -15.00 -29.39 45.55
CA MET A 89 -15.96 -29.80 44.50
C MET A 89 -17.16 -28.86 44.45
N GLN A 90 -17.74 -28.55 45.61
CA GLN A 90 -18.88 -27.63 45.73
C GLN A 90 -18.54 -26.24 45.20
N THR A 91 -17.45 -25.63 45.68
CA THR A 91 -17.01 -24.30 45.22
C THR A 91 -16.64 -24.27 43.75
N ARG A 92 -16.09 -25.35 43.19
CA ARG A 92 -15.84 -25.45 41.74
C ARG A 92 -17.14 -25.51 40.95
N MET A 93 -18.12 -26.28 41.40
CA MET A 93 -19.45 -26.36 40.77
C MET A 93 -20.20 -25.03 40.89
N ASP A 94 -20.12 -24.36 42.04
CA ASP A 94 -20.71 -23.04 42.24
C ASP A 94 -20.00 -21.99 41.38
N SER A 95 -18.68 -22.04 41.24
CA SER A 95 -17.93 -21.14 40.35
C SER A 95 -18.26 -21.39 38.87
N LEU A 96 -18.47 -22.65 38.47
CA LEU A 96 -18.89 -23.02 37.11
C LEU A 96 -20.35 -22.68 36.86
N ALA A 97 -21.22 -22.79 37.87
CA ALA A 97 -22.61 -22.37 37.82
C ALA A 97 -22.74 -20.84 37.81
N ILE A 98 -21.86 -20.13 38.51
CA ILE A 98 -21.75 -18.67 38.45
C ILE A 98 -21.15 -18.25 37.11
N ALA A 99 -20.14 -18.94 36.57
CA ALA A 99 -19.59 -18.63 35.25
C ALA A 99 -20.56 -18.95 34.11
N SER A 100 -21.36 -20.03 34.23
CA SER A 100 -22.42 -20.35 33.28
C SER A 100 -23.62 -19.43 33.45
N ALA A 101 -23.97 -19.03 34.67
CA ALA A 101 -24.95 -17.99 34.94
C ALA A 101 -24.47 -16.62 34.43
N ASP A 102 -23.19 -16.25 34.56
CA ASP A 102 -22.61 -15.02 34.01
C ASP A 102 -22.61 -15.07 32.49
N SER A 103 -22.34 -16.25 31.90
CA SER A 103 -22.44 -16.46 30.45
C SER A 103 -23.89 -16.36 29.97
N LEU A 104 -24.87 -16.80 30.75
CA LEU A 104 -26.30 -16.70 30.45
C LEU A 104 -26.88 -15.31 30.76
N LEU A 105 -26.33 -14.59 31.73
CA LEU A 105 -26.66 -13.20 32.07
C LEU A 105 -26.00 -12.21 31.09
N HIS A 106 -24.80 -12.51 30.58
CA HIS A 106 -24.21 -11.83 29.41
C HIS A 106 -24.88 -12.20 28.09
N GLN A 107 -25.73 -13.23 28.07
CA GLN A 107 -26.59 -13.54 26.93
C GLN A 107 -27.98 -12.85 27.04
N SER A 108 -28.20 -12.02 28.08
CA SER A 108 -29.49 -11.37 28.33
C SER A 108 -29.40 -9.98 28.99
N GLN A 109 -28.37 -9.20 28.65
CA GLN A 109 -28.53 -7.75 28.51
C GLN A 109 -28.08 -7.35 27.11
N PRO A 110 -28.99 -6.94 26.22
CA PRO A 110 -28.54 -6.14 25.09
C PRO A 110 -27.96 -4.87 25.72
N ASP A 111 -26.74 -4.50 25.31
CA ASP A 111 -26.31 -3.10 25.38
C ASP A 111 -27.53 -2.23 24.99
N PRO A 112 -27.75 -1.05 25.60
CA PRO A 112 -28.78 -0.15 25.10
C PRO A 112 -28.42 0.18 23.66
N VAL A 113 -29.01 -0.60 22.75
CA VAL A 113 -29.03 -0.36 21.33
C VAL A 113 -29.75 0.96 21.25
N ASP A 114 -29.01 2.00 20.94
CA ASP A 114 -29.55 3.28 20.54
C ASP A 114 -30.39 3.02 19.29
N TYR A 115 -31.65 2.61 19.49
CA TYR A 115 -32.67 2.42 18.47
C TYR A 115 -33.28 3.80 18.17
N ARG A 116 -32.43 4.81 17.98
CA ARG A 116 -32.71 5.78 16.94
C ARG A 116 -32.19 5.14 15.68
N SER A 117 -33.12 4.76 14.82
CA SER A 117 -32.88 4.61 13.38
C SER A 117 -32.38 5.94 12.82
N GLU A 118 -31.13 6.25 13.14
CA GLU A 118 -30.35 7.17 12.36
C GLU A 118 -30.22 6.49 11.00
N LEU A 119 -31.03 6.97 10.05
CA LEU A 119 -30.73 7.01 8.61
C LEU A 119 -29.42 7.78 8.36
N ARG A 120 -28.37 7.50 9.13
CA ARG A 120 -27.02 7.89 8.84
C ARG A 120 -26.43 6.77 7.99
N PRO A 121 -26.05 7.04 6.73
CA PRO A 121 -25.39 6.04 5.92
C PRO A 121 -24.16 5.54 6.70
N ARG A 122 -24.00 4.21 6.82
CA ARG A 122 -22.83 3.58 7.45
C ARG A 122 -21.56 4.31 6.99
N LYS A 123 -20.90 5.02 7.91
CA LYS A 123 -19.73 5.87 7.62
C LYS A 123 -18.43 5.06 7.43
N ASP A 124 -18.45 3.75 7.67
CA ASP A 124 -17.23 2.99 7.98
C ASP A 124 -16.95 1.77 7.08
N THR A 125 -17.63 1.58 5.94
CA THR A 125 -17.58 0.29 5.23
C THR A 125 -16.54 0.17 4.10
N LEU A 126 -15.84 1.24 3.70
CA LEU A 126 -14.89 1.16 2.60
C LEU A 126 -13.47 0.90 3.10
N SER A 127 -12.87 -0.21 2.65
CA SER A 127 -11.45 -0.48 2.90
C SER A 127 -10.57 0.58 2.24
N LEU A 128 -9.32 0.74 2.68
CA LEU A 128 -8.35 1.65 2.07
C LEU A 128 -8.19 1.42 0.55
N SER A 129 -8.17 0.15 0.12
CA SER A 129 -8.14 -0.21 -1.30
C SER A 129 -9.44 0.17 -2.03
N GLY A 130 -10.59 0.09 -1.36
CA GLY A 130 -11.87 0.55 -1.89
C GLY A 130 -11.93 2.08 -2.03
N VAL A 131 -11.47 2.83 -1.03
CA VAL A 131 -11.46 4.31 -1.06
C VAL A 131 -10.49 4.83 -2.12
N SER A 132 -9.31 4.23 -2.24
CA SER A 132 -8.35 4.59 -3.30
C SER A 132 -8.87 4.26 -4.70
N TRP A 133 -9.47 3.08 -4.90
CA TRP A 133 -10.09 2.71 -6.17
C TRP A 133 -11.23 3.66 -6.56
N LEU A 134 -12.10 3.99 -5.60
CA LEU A 134 -13.17 4.97 -5.83
C LEU A 134 -12.63 6.37 -6.08
N SER A 135 -11.52 6.76 -5.44
CA SER A 135 -10.84 8.05 -5.70
C SER A 135 -10.16 8.10 -7.08
N ALA A 136 -9.71 6.95 -7.58
CA ALA A 136 -9.14 6.80 -8.93
C ALA A 136 -10.20 6.86 -10.04
N ILE A 137 -11.48 6.70 -9.71
CA ILE A 137 -12.60 6.85 -10.65
C ILE A 137 -13.27 8.22 -10.47
N ALA A 138 -13.49 8.64 -9.22
CA ALA A 138 -14.17 9.87 -8.86
C ALA A 138 -13.21 10.84 -8.14
N PRO A 139 -12.72 11.90 -8.82
CA PRO A 139 -11.84 12.89 -8.20
C PRO A 139 -12.49 13.47 -6.93
N GLY A 140 -11.76 13.36 -5.81
CA GLY A 140 -12.17 13.93 -4.53
C GLY A 140 -12.97 12.96 -3.63
N PHE A 141 -13.29 11.74 -4.08
CA PHE A 141 -14.00 10.77 -3.26
C PHE A 141 -13.26 10.45 -1.95
N GLY A 142 -11.95 10.22 -2.01
CA GLY A 142 -11.13 9.96 -0.82
C GLY A 142 -11.04 11.15 0.11
N GLN A 143 -11.08 12.37 -0.40
CA GLN A 143 -11.10 13.59 0.41
C GLN A 143 -12.45 13.77 1.11
N ILE A 144 -13.56 13.43 0.44
CA ILE A 144 -14.91 13.41 0.99
C ILE A 144 -15.02 12.36 2.11
N TYR A 145 -14.53 11.14 1.86
CA TYR A 145 -14.53 10.06 2.84
C TYR A 145 -13.69 10.42 4.07
N ASN A 146 -12.55 11.06 3.85
CA ASN A 146 -11.64 11.50 4.90
C ASN A 146 -12.04 12.82 5.58
N LYS A 147 -13.23 13.38 5.28
CA LYS A 147 -13.73 14.67 5.78
C LYS A 147 -12.79 15.87 5.52
N GLN A 148 -11.93 15.79 4.52
CA GLN A 148 -10.99 16.85 4.12
C GLN A 148 -11.55 17.70 2.96
N TYR A 149 -12.78 18.21 3.13
CA TYR A 149 -13.50 18.92 2.07
C TYR A 149 -12.80 20.20 1.59
N TRP A 150 -12.01 20.84 2.44
CA TRP A 150 -11.27 22.06 2.09
C TRP A 150 -10.25 21.85 0.97
N LYS A 151 -9.83 20.61 0.72
CA LYS A 151 -8.92 20.26 -0.40
C LYS A 151 -9.65 20.14 -1.74
N LEU A 152 -10.98 19.98 -1.74
CA LEU A 152 -11.77 19.81 -2.96
C LEU A 152 -11.72 21.04 -3.88
N PRO A 153 -11.88 22.29 -3.41
CA PRO A 153 -11.76 23.46 -4.27
C PRO A 153 -10.40 23.54 -4.96
N ILE A 154 -9.33 23.14 -4.27
CA ILE A 154 -7.98 23.12 -4.84
C ILE A 154 -7.89 22.02 -5.90
N LEU A 155 -8.33 20.79 -5.60
CA LEU A 155 -8.35 19.69 -6.55
C LEU A 155 -9.15 20.01 -7.82
N TYR A 156 -10.40 20.43 -7.66
CA TYR A 156 -11.27 20.75 -8.79
C TYR A 156 -10.78 22.00 -9.54
N GLY A 157 -10.20 22.96 -8.82
CA GLY A 157 -9.56 24.14 -9.41
C GLY A 157 -8.38 23.76 -10.29
N THR A 158 -7.43 22.96 -9.79
CA THR A 158 -6.23 22.57 -10.55
C THR A 158 -6.56 21.64 -11.70
N VAL A 159 -7.41 20.62 -11.47
CA VAL A 159 -7.78 19.64 -12.50
C VAL A 159 -8.67 20.30 -13.56
N GLY A 160 -9.65 21.11 -13.14
CA GLY A 160 -10.53 21.85 -14.04
C GLY A 160 -9.76 22.89 -14.88
N ALA A 161 -8.89 23.70 -14.26
CA ALA A 161 -8.04 24.64 -14.98
C ALA A 161 -7.09 23.93 -15.96
N GLY A 162 -6.45 22.85 -15.52
CA GLY A 162 -5.55 22.07 -16.38
C GLY A 162 -6.26 21.47 -17.59
N LEU A 163 -7.45 20.89 -17.39
CA LEU A 163 -8.25 20.32 -18.47
C LEU A 163 -8.79 21.37 -19.44
N THR A 164 -9.27 22.52 -18.92
CA THR A 164 -9.75 23.62 -19.77
C THR A 164 -8.62 24.19 -20.63
N LEU A 165 -7.44 24.41 -20.06
CA LEU A 165 -6.24 24.82 -20.81
C LEU A 165 -5.81 23.77 -21.85
N PHE A 166 -5.88 22.49 -21.49
CA PHE A 166 -5.62 21.39 -22.43
C PHE A 166 -6.58 21.41 -23.62
N ILE A 167 -7.90 21.53 -23.37
CA ILE A 167 -8.92 21.56 -24.42
C ILE A 167 -8.69 22.79 -25.32
N HIS A 168 -8.41 23.94 -24.72
CA HIS A 168 -8.11 25.17 -25.45
C HIS A 168 -6.92 24.98 -26.41
N GLU A 169 -5.78 24.52 -25.91
CA GLU A 169 -4.60 24.25 -26.76
C GLU A 169 -4.84 23.13 -27.78
N ASN A 170 -5.62 22.10 -27.43
CA ASN A 170 -5.98 21.03 -28.34
C ASN A 170 -6.80 21.53 -29.53
N ASN A 171 -7.71 22.48 -29.29
CA ASN A 171 -8.50 23.12 -30.33
C ASN A 171 -7.65 24.02 -31.23
N GLN A 172 -6.59 24.65 -30.70
CA GLN A 172 -5.62 25.42 -31.49
C GLN A 172 -4.68 24.51 -32.31
N TYR A 173 -4.26 23.37 -31.76
CA TYR A 173 -3.33 22.45 -32.41
C TYR A 173 -3.92 21.74 -33.64
N LYS A 174 -5.18 21.32 -33.58
CA LYS A 174 -5.86 20.59 -34.68
C LYS A 174 -5.80 21.31 -36.04
N PRO A 175 -6.23 22.59 -36.16
CA PRO A 175 -6.17 23.31 -37.44
C PRO A 175 -4.73 23.56 -37.89
N LEU A 176 -3.82 23.91 -36.98
CA LEU A 176 -2.39 24.09 -37.29
C LEU A 176 -1.79 22.84 -37.93
N LYS A 177 -2.10 21.67 -37.37
CA LYS A 177 -1.64 20.38 -37.91
C LYS A 177 -2.22 20.10 -39.30
N ARG A 178 -3.51 20.35 -39.50
CA ARG A 178 -4.16 20.15 -40.82
C ARG A 178 -3.51 21.01 -41.90
N GLN A 179 -3.21 22.27 -41.59
CA GLN A 179 -2.52 23.18 -42.51
C GLN A 179 -1.10 22.67 -42.81
N TYR A 180 -0.37 22.22 -41.79
CA TYR A 180 0.99 21.69 -41.96
C TYR A 180 0.98 20.44 -42.85
N ASP A 181 0.08 19.50 -42.56
CA ASP A 181 -0.06 18.27 -43.35
C ASP A 181 -0.43 18.60 -44.81
N ALA A 182 -1.32 19.57 -45.05
CA ALA A 182 -1.69 20.02 -46.40
C ALA A 182 -0.51 20.64 -47.18
N MET A 183 0.31 21.46 -46.54
CA MET A 183 1.50 22.06 -47.19
C MET A 183 2.56 21.01 -47.49
N THR A 184 2.77 20.06 -46.57
CA THR A 184 3.77 18.99 -46.72
C THR A 184 3.42 18.02 -47.84
N LEU A 185 2.12 17.88 -48.18
CA LEU A 185 1.66 17.06 -49.30
C LEU A 185 1.97 17.69 -50.68
N ASN A 186 1.97 19.02 -50.77
CA ASN A 186 2.12 19.74 -52.04
C ASN A 186 3.57 20.17 -52.32
N SER A 187 4.44 20.29 -51.31
CA SER A 187 5.81 20.80 -51.50
C SER A 187 6.76 20.29 -50.42
N THR A 188 7.90 19.71 -50.82
CA THR A 188 8.97 19.25 -49.91
C THR A 188 9.97 20.35 -49.55
N THR A 189 9.83 21.54 -50.14
CA THR A 189 10.73 22.68 -49.93
C THR A 189 10.39 23.39 -48.61
N ARG A 190 11.42 23.63 -47.79
CA ARG A 190 11.31 24.42 -46.56
C ARG A 190 11.06 25.89 -46.92
N THR A 191 9.81 26.30 -46.91
CA THR A 191 9.44 27.70 -46.99
C THR A 191 9.46 28.34 -45.59
N PRO A 192 9.78 29.63 -45.46
CA PRO A 192 9.76 30.33 -44.17
C PRO A 192 8.37 30.29 -43.50
N GLU A 193 7.30 30.18 -44.29
CA GLU A 193 5.94 30.00 -43.79
C GLU A 193 5.71 28.63 -43.14
N LEU A 194 6.26 27.56 -43.73
CA LEU A 194 6.19 26.20 -43.17
C LEU A 194 6.92 26.13 -41.82
N ASP A 195 8.08 26.79 -41.70
CA ASP A 195 8.85 26.84 -40.46
C ASP A 195 8.12 27.62 -39.36
N ALA A 196 7.45 28.73 -39.71
CA ALA A 196 6.60 29.50 -38.78
C ALA A 196 5.40 28.66 -38.29
N LEU A 197 4.75 27.92 -39.20
CA LEU A 197 3.64 27.02 -38.87
C LEU A 197 4.10 25.84 -38.00
N GLN A 198 5.24 25.24 -38.34
CA GLN A 198 5.86 24.17 -37.56
C GLN A 198 6.20 24.66 -36.15
N THR A 199 6.74 25.87 -36.01
CA THR A 199 7.06 26.45 -34.70
C THR A 199 5.81 26.66 -33.85
N LYS A 200 4.72 27.19 -34.42
CA LYS A 200 3.42 27.33 -33.74
C LYS A 200 2.85 25.98 -33.31
N MET A 201 2.91 24.99 -34.21
CA MET A 201 2.46 23.61 -33.94
C MET A 201 3.25 22.97 -32.81
N ILE A 202 4.59 23.06 -32.83
CA ILE A 202 5.46 22.51 -31.78
C ILE A 202 5.12 23.15 -30.44
N ARG A 203 5.01 24.48 -30.39
CA ARG A 203 4.67 25.23 -29.17
C ARG A 203 3.33 24.79 -28.59
N SER A 204 2.27 24.73 -29.41
CA SER A 204 0.95 24.31 -28.93
C SER A 204 0.93 22.84 -28.51
N ASN A 205 1.62 21.95 -29.22
CA ASN A 205 1.74 20.56 -28.80
C ASN A 205 2.46 20.42 -27.46
N THR A 206 3.56 21.15 -27.26
CA THR A 206 4.30 21.15 -25.98
C THR A 206 3.44 21.73 -24.84
N ARG A 207 2.72 22.83 -25.06
CA ARG A 207 1.82 23.41 -24.04
C ARG A 207 0.69 22.45 -23.65
N ARG A 208 -0.02 21.91 -24.64
CA ARG A 208 -1.08 20.91 -24.41
C ARG A 208 -0.54 19.73 -23.59
N GLN A 209 0.65 19.27 -23.92
CA GLN A 209 1.31 18.18 -23.23
C GLN A 209 1.70 18.52 -21.79
N ILE A 210 2.20 19.74 -21.55
CA ILE A 210 2.51 20.24 -20.20
C ILE A 210 1.23 20.33 -19.37
N TYR A 211 0.16 20.92 -19.91
CA TYR A 211 -1.12 21.03 -19.18
C TYR A 211 -1.72 19.67 -18.88
N LEU A 212 -1.69 18.73 -19.83
CA LEU A 212 -2.13 17.36 -19.60
C LEU A 212 -1.28 16.68 -18.52
N GLY A 213 0.05 16.82 -18.60
CA GLY A 213 0.98 16.26 -17.61
C GLY A 213 0.75 16.82 -16.21
N LEU A 214 0.61 18.14 -16.09
CA LEU A 214 0.33 18.83 -14.83
C LEU A 214 -1.03 18.41 -14.25
N THR A 215 -2.05 18.29 -15.09
CA THR A 215 -3.39 17.81 -14.68
C THR A 215 -3.29 16.40 -14.11
N ILE A 216 -2.65 15.47 -14.83
CA ILE A 216 -2.49 14.08 -14.39
C ILE A 216 -1.65 14.00 -13.11
N ALA A 217 -0.55 14.76 -13.03
CA ALA A 217 0.31 14.79 -11.84
C ALA A 217 -0.44 15.32 -10.62
N SER A 218 -1.21 16.41 -10.78
CA SER A 218 -2.05 16.95 -9.70
C SER A 218 -3.09 15.93 -9.25
N TYR A 219 -3.74 15.24 -10.20
CA TYR A 219 -4.73 14.21 -9.92
C TYR A 219 -4.14 13.04 -9.12
N ILE A 220 -3.00 12.53 -9.57
CA ILE A 220 -2.24 11.47 -8.90
C ILE A 220 -1.86 11.88 -7.47
N TYR A 221 -1.35 13.10 -7.29
CA TYR A 221 -0.95 13.62 -5.99
C TYR A 221 -2.11 13.61 -5.00
N PHE A 222 -3.28 14.11 -5.41
CA PHE A 222 -4.45 14.17 -4.54
C PHE A 222 -5.02 12.78 -4.19
N ILE A 223 -4.88 11.79 -5.07
CA ILE A 223 -5.23 10.40 -4.74
C ILE A 223 -4.24 9.84 -3.71
N GLY A 224 -2.94 10.05 -3.91
CA GLY A 224 -1.91 9.61 -2.97
C GLY A 224 -2.06 10.25 -1.59
N ASP A 225 -2.29 11.56 -1.53
CA ASP A 225 -2.54 12.31 -0.31
C ASP A 225 -3.79 11.82 0.45
N ALA A 226 -4.86 11.46 -0.28
CA ALA A 226 -6.05 10.87 0.33
C ALA A 226 -5.79 9.45 0.87
N ALA A 227 -4.96 8.65 0.19
CA ALA A 227 -4.60 7.31 0.64
C ALA A 227 -3.67 7.33 1.87
N ILE A 228 -2.74 8.29 1.95
CA ILE A 228 -1.83 8.45 3.10
C ILE A 228 -2.59 8.94 4.33
N ASN A 229 -3.46 9.94 4.17
CA ASN A 229 -4.18 10.56 5.28
C ASN A 229 -5.41 9.77 5.77
N TYR A 230 -5.57 8.51 5.36
CA TYR A 230 -6.75 7.70 5.67
C TYR A 230 -6.98 7.56 7.19
N GLN A 231 -8.11 8.11 7.68
CA GLN A 231 -8.43 8.26 9.11
C GLN A 231 -8.56 6.94 9.89
N TYR A 232 -8.90 5.83 9.23
CA TYR A 232 -9.16 4.54 9.89
C TYR A 232 -7.92 3.65 9.92
N ASP A 233 -7.90 2.69 10.85
CA ASP A 233 -6.80 1.73 11.05
C ASP A 233 -6.63 0.82 9.83
N ALA A 234 -5.80 1.27 8.90
CA ALA A 234 -5.30 0.44 7.82
C ALA A 234 -3.88 -0.01 8.17
N THR A 235 -3.62 -1.31 8.03
CA THR A 235 -2.29 -1.86 8.27
C THR A 235 -1.26 -1.20 7.34
N PRO A 236 0.00 -1.02 7.78
CA PRO A 236 1.06 -0.45 6.95
C PRO A 236 1.20 -1.15 5.59
N ILE A 237 1.00 -2.47 5.57
CA ILE A 237 0.98 -3.32 4.36
C ILE A 237 -0.12 -2.86 3.40
N LYS A 238 -1.37 -2.70 3.88
CA LYS A 238 -2.49 -2.25 3.03
C LYS A 238 -2.23 -0.85 2.46
N ARG A 239 -1.60 0.03 3.23
CA ARG A 239 -1.19 1.38 2.77
C ARG A 239 -0.13 1.32 1.67
N ALA A 240 0.94 0.56 1.88
CA ALA A 240 2.01 0.40 0.90
C ALA A 240 1.51 -0.22 -0.43
N THR A 241 0.72 -1.29 -0.36
CA THR A 241 0.17 -1.96 -1.55
C THR A 241 -0.83 -1.08 -2.30
N THR A 242 -1.67 -0.35 -1.57
CA THR A 242 -2.63 0.58 -2.18
C THR A 242 -1.89 1.71 -2.91
N LEU A 243 -0.87 2.30 -2.28
CA LEU A 243 -0.04 3.34 -2.89
C LEU A 243 0.72 2.83 -4.11
N ALA A 244 1.32 1.63 -4.04
CA ALA A 244 2.00 1.00 -5.17
C ALA A 244 1.04 0.71 -6.35
N THR A 245 -0.21 0.35 -6.05
CA THR A 245 -1.25 0.12 -7.06
C THR A 245 -1.72 1.41 -7.74
N ILE A 246 -1.69 2.55 -7.05
CA ILE A 246 -2.05 3.84 -7.63
C ILE A 246 -0.90 4.40 -8.47
N CYS A 247 0.32 4.31 -7.94
CA CYS A 247 1.48 4.91 -8.56
C CYS A 247 2.70 4.00 -8.50
N PRO A 248 3.34 3.77 -9.65
CA PRO A 248 4.54 2.99 -9.67
C PRO A 248 5.64 3.65 -8.82
N GLY A 249 6.20 2.92 -7.86
CA GLY A 249 7.24 3.38 -6.95
C GLY A 249 6.73 4.10 -5.69
N ALA A 250 5.44 4.43 -5.59
CA ALA A 250 4.89 5.10 -4.40
C ALA A 250 4.93 4.20 -3.15
N GLY A 251 4.80 2.88 -3.32
CA GLY A 251 4.99 1.92 -2.23
C GLY A 251 6.42 1.90 -1.69
N GLN A 252 7.43 2.08 -2.55
CA GLN A 252 8.84 2.14 -2.15
C GLN A 252 9.16 3.44 -1.40
N ILE A 253 8.57 4.57 -1.82
CA ILE A 253 8.64 5.84 -1.10
C ILE A 253 8.02 5.71 0.30
N TYR A 254 6.83 5.12 0.39
CA TYR A 254 6.20 4.84 1.69
C TYR A 254 7.08 3.91 2.54
N ASN A 255 7.72 2.93 1.91
CA ASN A 255 8.63 2.04 2.59
C ASN A 255 10.02 2.65 2.90
N LYS A 256 10.28 3.92 2.55
CA LYS A 256 11.60 4.57 2.65
C LYS A 256 12.72 3.83 1.88
N SER A 257 12.37 2.93 0.97
CA SER A 257 13.29 2.16 0.13
C SER A 257 13.67 2.94 -1.13
N TYR A 258 14.18 4.16 -0.98
CA TYR A 258 14.43 5.08 -2.12
C TYR A 258 15.46 4.54 -3.11
N TRP A 259 16.39 3.69 -2.67
CA TRP A 259 17.42 3.12 -3.52
C TRP A 259 16.85 2.19 -4.61
N LYS A 260 15.65 1.61 -4.41
CA LYS A 260 14.96 0.77 -5.41
C LYS A 260 14.27 1.61 -6.51
N LEU A 261 14.02 2.88 -6.23
CA LEU A 261 13.23 3.77 -7.06
C LEU A 261 13.84 4.04 -8.44
N PRO A 262 15.16 4.24 -8.59
CA PRO A 262 15.79 4.37 -9.91
C PRO A 262 15.54 3.15 -10.81
N PHE A 263 15.52 1.94 -10.25
CA PHE A 263 15.27 0.71 -11.02
C PHE A 263 13.82 0.63 -11.48
N VAL A 264 12.88 0.97 -10.60
CA VAL A 264 11.46 1.00 -10.94
C VAL A 264 11.16 2.04 -12.02
N VAL A 265 11.63 3.28 -11.81
CA VAL A 265 11.41 4.37 -12.75
C VAL A 265 12.12 4.09 -14.07
N GLY A 266 13.36 3.58 -14.03
CA GLY A 266 14.11 3.20 -15.21
C GLY A 266 13.45 2.06 -16.01
N GLY A 267 12.97 1.03 -15.32
CA GLY A 267 12.26 -0.10 -15.93
C GLY A 267 10.96 0.34 -16.60
N LEU A 268 10.15 1.15 -15.94
CA LEU A 268 8.91 1.64 -16.54
C LEU A 268 9.16 2.67 -17.65
N ALA A 269 10.09 3.60 -17.46
CA ALA A 269 10.43 4.59 -18.48
C ALA A 269 10.96 3.92 -19.76
N SER A 270 11.81 2.90 -19.62
CA SER A 270 12.33 2.14 -20.76
C SER A 270 11.22 1.39 -21.50
N THR A 271 10.33 0.71 -20.77
CA THR A 271 9.25 -0.05 -21.42
C THR A 271 8.23 0.87 -22.11
N ILE A 272 7.87 2.00 -21.49
CA ILE A 272 7.03 3.03 -22.11
C ILE A 272 7.69 3.58 -23.38
N TYR A 273 9.01 3.84 -23.33
CA TYR A 273 9.76 4.29 -24.51
C TYR A 273 9.69 3.27 -25.64
N VAL A 274 9.88 1.98 -25.34
CA VAL A 274 9.81 0.89 -26.32
C VAL A 274 8.39 0.77 -26.91
N ILE A 275 7.33 0.91 -26.10
CA ILE A 275 5.94 0.93 -26.60
C ILE A 275 5.73 2.09 -27.57
N ASP A 276 6.16 3.30 -27.20
CA ASP A 276 6.01 4.50 -28.02
C ASP A 276 6.80 4.38 -29.33
N TRP A 277 8.03 3.85 -29.28
CA TRP A 277 8.83 3.55 -30.46
C TRP A 277 8.12 2.58 -31.41
N ASN A 278 7.64 1.45 -30.89
CA ASN A 278 6.94 0.46 -31.69
C ASN A 278 5.61 0.98 -32.24
N ASN A 279 4.88 1.80 -31.48
CA ASN A 279 3.62 2.39 -31.90
C ASN A 279 3.81 3.42 -33.04
N ARG A 280 4.89 4.21 -33.00
CA ARG A 280 5.27 5.10 -34.10
C ARG A 280 5.58 4.30 -35.37
N GLY A 281 6.41 3.25 -35.24
CA GLY A 281 6.72 2.34 -36.34
C GLY A 281 5.44 1.74 -36.93
N TYR A 282 4.57 1.19 -36.09
CA TYR A 282 3.29 0.63 -36.50
C TYR A 282 2.44 1.63 -37.30
N LYS A 283 2.27 2.87 -36.81
CA LYS A 283 1.47 3.90 -37.52
C LYS A 283 2.08 4.27 -38.88
N ARG A 284 3.40 4.39 -38.94
CA ARG A 284 4.15 4.70 -40.16
C ARG A 284 3.94 3.61 -41.23
N PHE A 285 4.22 2.35 -40.88
CA PHE A 285 4.08 1.22 -41.81
C PHE A 285 2.62 0.87 -42.12
N LYS A 286 1.68 1.09 -41.19
CA LYS A 286 0.24 0.96 -41.45
C LYS A 286 -0.20 1.91 -42.57
N LYS A 287 0.19 3.19 -42.49
CA LYS A 287 -0.14 4.18 -43.51
C LYS A 287 0.50 3.83 -44.86
N ALA A 288 1.79 3.46 -44.86
CA ALA A 288 2.48 3.03 -46.08
C ALA A 288 1.81 1.80 -46.73
N TYR A 289 1.45 0.79 -45.94
CA TYR A 289 0.73 -0.39 -46.40
C TYR A 289 -0.65 -0.04 -46.98
N GLU A 290 -1.43 0.82 -46.31
CA GLU A 290 -2.75 1.24 -46.78
C GLU A 290 -2.68 1.96 -48.12
N LEU A 291 -1.71 2.87 -48.29
CA LEU A 291 -1.50 3.59 -49.55
C LEU A 291 -1.01 2.65 -50.67
N ARG A 292 -0.12 1.70 -50.34
CA ARG A 292 0.37 0.73 -51.32
C ARG A 292 -0.71 -0.24 -51.76
N ALA A 293 -1.49 -0.78 -50.83
CA ALA A 293 -2.60 -1.68 -51.14
C ALA A 293 -3.68 -0.98 -51.98
N ALA A 294 -3.99 0.29 -51.68
CA ALA A 294 -4.91 1.08 -52.49
C ALA A 294 -4.37 1.31 -53.92
N TYR A 295 -3.08 1.58 -54.06
CA TYR A 295 -2.41 1.72 -55.37
C TYR A 295 -2.47 0.41 -56.17
N ASP A 296 -2.09 -0.72 -55.56
CA ASP A 296 -2.10 -2.03 -56.22
C ASP A 296 -3.53 -2.41 -56.64
N ASN A 297 -4.54 -2.13 -55.80
CA ASN A 297 -5.95 -2.34 -56.14
C ASN A 297 -6.39 -1.47 -57.32
N ALA A 298 -6.01 -0.19 -57.35
CA ALA A 298 -6.36 0.73 -58.45
C ALA A 298 -5.67 0.34 -59.77
N LEU A 299 -4.47 -0.25 -59.71
CA LEU A 299 -3.76 -0.73 -60.90
C LEU A 299 -4.46 -1.95 -61.54
N ASN A 300 -5.02 -2.81 -60.69
CA ASN A 300 -5.70 -4.05 -61.06
C ASN A 300 -7.17 -3.86 -61.44
N ASP A 301 -7.78 -2.72 -61.12
CA ASP A 301 -9.17 -2.41 -61.48
C ASP A 301 -9.28 -2.05 -62.98
N PRO A 302 -10.04 -2.81 -63.78
CA PRO A 302 -10.23 -2.52 -65.19
C PRO A 302 -11.09 -1.27 -65.46
N ASN A 303 -11.82 -0.75 -64.47
CA ASN A 303 -12.73 0.40 -64.63
C ASN A 303 -12.05 1.76 -64.47
N ILE A 304 -10.79 1.80 -64.01
CA ILE A 304 -10.03 3.03 -63.83
C ILE A 304 -9.21 3.33 -65.10
N VAL A 305 -9.65 4.34 -65.86
CA VAL A 305 -9.00 4.79 -67.11
C VAL A 305 -7.69 5.53 -66.82
N ASP A 306 -7.68 6.39 -65.79
CA ASP A 306 -6.50 7.15 -65.36
C ASP A 306 -5.79 6.44 -64.21
N LYS A 307 -4.90 5.51 -64.54
CA LYS A 307 -4.13 4.78 -63.53
C LYS A 307 -3.12 5.70 -62.84
N PRO A 308 -2.98 5.63 -61.50
CA PRO A 308 -1.99 6.44 -60.78
C PRO A 308 -0.58 6.10 -61.25
N THR A 309 0.24 7.12 -61.56
CA THR A 309 1.60 6.95 -62.12
C THR A 309 2.63 6.48 -61.08
N SER A 310 2.37 6.76 -59.79
CA SER A 310 3.23 6.33 -58.68
C SER A 310 2.42 6.20 -57.39
N SER A 311 2.86 5.36 -56.46
CA SER A 311 2.23 5.26 -55.15
C SER A 311 2.57 6.48 -54.30
N SER A 312 1.56 7.02 -53.61
CA SER A 312 1.68 8.18 -52.70
C SER A 312 2.24 7.80 -51.32
N ASP A 313 2.80 6.59 -51.19
CA ASP A 313 3.43 6.12 -49.97
C ASP A 313 4.81 6.77 -49.77
N GLU A 314 5.29 6.77 -48.52
CA GLU A 314 6.58 7.39 -48.18
C GLU A 314 7.79 6.73 -48.88
N PHE A 315 7.63 5.51 -49.37
CA PHE A 315 8.65 4.74 -50.06
C PHE A 315 8.53 4.77 -51.58
N ARG A 316 7.55 5.50 -52.13
CA ARG A 316 7.29 5.62 -53.58
C ARG A 316 7.25 4.27 -54.30
N GLY A 317 6.74 3.24 -53.63
CA GLY A 317 6.59 1.91 -54.19
C GLY A 317 7.88 1.08 -54.26
N ALA A 318 8.96 1.51 -53.60
CA ALA A 318 10.20 0.74 -53.51
C ALA A 318 10.04 -0.61 -52.76
N TYR A 319 8.99 -0.74 -51.93
CA TYR A 319 8.70 -1.94 -51.17
C TYR A 319 7.32 -2.52 -51.53
N SER A 320 7.23 -3.84 -51.54
CA SER A 320 5.96 -4.54 -51.81
C SER A 320 4.96 -4.39 -50.66
N ALA A 321 3.66 -4.51 -50.98
CA ALA A 321 2.60 -4.49 -49.97
C ALA A 321 2.80 -5.57 -48.90
N GLU A 322 3.29 -6.75 -49.28
CA GLU A 322 3.55 -7.86 -48.37
C GLU A 322 4.71 -7.56 -47.40
N PHE A 323 5.79 -6.96 -47.88
CA PHE A 323 6.90 -6.53 -47.03
C PHE A 323 6.45 -5.48 -46.00
N LEU A 324 5.68 -4.48 -46.44
CA LEU A 324 5.12 -3.45 -45.57
C LEU A 324 4.13 -4.03 -44.55
N LYS A 325 3.35 -5.05 -44.95
CA LYS A 325 2.45 -5.80 -44.06
C LYS A 325 3.24 -6.51 -42.96
N ASN A 326 4.31 -7.22 -43.32
CA ASN A 326 5.17 -7.92 -42.35
C ASN A 326 5.82 -6.96 -41.36
N LEU A 327 6.33 -5.80 -41.82
CA LEU A 327 6.86 -4.76 -40.94
C LEU A 327 5.80 -4.22 -39.99
N LYS A 328 4.63 -3.84 -40.51
CA LYS A 328 3.48 -3.38 -39.72
C LYS A 328 3.12 -4.41 -38.64
N ASP A 329 3.00 -5.68 -39.00
CA ASP A 329 2.59 -6.74 -38.09
C ASP A 329 3.67 -7.04 -37.03
N ASN A 330 4.95 -6.96 -37.38
CA ASN A 330 6.05 -7.07 -36.42
C ASN A 330 6.04 -5.93 -35.39
N TYR A 331 5.87 -4.68 -35.83
CA TYR A 331 5.77 -3.53 -34.92
C TYR A 331 4.53 -3.60 -34.03
N ARG A 332 3.40 -4.09 -34.55
CA ARG A 332 2.20 -4.36 -33.75
C ARG A 332 2.48 -5.39 -32.66
N ARG A 333 3.04 -6.54 -33.04
CA ARG A 333 3.38 -7.63 -32.10
C ARG A 333 4.34 -7.16 -31.02
N ASN A 334 5.39 -6.44 -31.38
CA ASN A 334 6.38 -5.94 -30.42
C ASN A 334 5.81 -4.89 -29.47
N ARG A 335 4.92 -4.01 -29.96
CA ARG A 335 4.17 -3.08 -29.11
C ARG A 335 3.30 -3.85 -28.11
N ASP A 336 2.54 -4.82 -28.59
CA ASP A 336 1.60 -5.58 -27.77
C ASP A 336 2.35 -6.43 -26.72
N LEU A 337 3.48 -7.03 -27.10
CA LEU A 337 4.40 -7.71 -26.17
C LEU A 337 4.98 -6.74 -25.13
N SER A 338 5.40 -5.54 -25.54
CA SER A 338 5.92 -4.53 -24.61
C SER A 338 4.85 -4.06 -23.62
N ILE A 339 3.58 -3.98 -24.03
CA ILE A 339 2.45 -3.68 -23.14
C ILE A 339 2.29 -4.79 -22.10
N ILE A 340 2.34 -6.06 -22.51
CA ILE A 340 2.27 -7.21 -21.60
C ILE A 340 3.44 -7.20 -20.61
N ILE A 341 4.66 -6.97 -21.09
CA ILE A 341 5.86 -6.87 -20.23
C ILE A 341 5.71 -5.72 -19.24
N THR A 342 5.20 -4.56 -19.68
CA THR A 342 4.95 -3.42 -18.78
C THR A 342 3.96 -3.78 -17.69
N ALA A 343 2.87 -4.48 -18.03
CA ALA A 343 1.89 -4.94 -17.06
C ALA A 343 2.49 -5.94 -16.07
N GLY A 344 3.33 -6.88 -16.54
CA GLY A 344 4.06 -7.81 -15.69
C GLY A 344 5.01 -7.11 -14.72
N LEU A 345 5.81 -6.15 -15.21
CA LEU A 345 6.70 -5.33 -14.39
C LEU A 345 5.92 -4.50 -13.35
N TYR A 346 4.75 -4.00 -13.72
CA TYR A 346 3.88 -3.25 -12.81
C TYR A 346 3.38 -4.13 -11.65
N ILE A 347 2.91 -5.34 -11.95
CA ILE A 347 2.46 -6.31 -10.94
C ILE A 347 3.63 -6.71 -10.04
N LEU A 348 4.80 -7.00 -10.62
CA LEU A 348 5.98 -7.40 -9.85
C LEU A 348 6.41 -6.31 -8.87
N GLN A 349 6.31 -5.04 -9.27
CA GLN A 349 6.61 -3.91 -8.41
C GLN A 349 5.63 -3.78 -7.23
N ILE A 350 4.33 -4.06 -7.46
CA ILE A 350 3.33 -4.08 -6.38
C ILE A 350 3.67 -5.18 -5.36
N ILE A 351 4.06 -6.36 -5.85
CA ILE A 351 4.47 -7.49 -5.01
C ILE A 351 5.73 -7.13 -4.20
N ASP A 352 6.76 -6.54 -4.84
CA ASP A 352 7.97 -6.08 -4.15
C ASP A 352 7.61 -5.12 -3.00
N ALA A 353 6.80 -4.10 -3.26
CA ALA A 353 6.34 -3.17 -2.22
C ALA A 353 5.49 -3.82 -1.12
N HIS A 354 4.72 -4.85 -1.45
CA HIS A 354 3.91 -5.61 -0.48
C HIS A 354 4.78 -6.44 0.46
N VAL A 355 5.75 -7.20 -0.08
CA VAL A 355 6.70 -8.00 0.70
C VAL A 355 7.57 -7.10 1.58
N ASP A 356 8.09 -6.01 1.01
CA ASP A 356 8.89 -5.00 1.71
C ASP A 356 8.15 -4.39 2.92
N ALA A 357 6.84 -4.22 2.81
CA ALA A 357 6.02 -3.74 3.92
C ALA A 357 5.75 -4.84 4.96
N HIS A 358 5.66 -6.10 4.54
CA HIS A 358 5.48 -7.25 5.44
C HIS A 358 6.73 -7.52 6.29
N MET A 359 7.92 -7.30 5.71
CA MET A 359 9.19 -7.52 6.43
C MET A 359 9.53 -6.39 7.41
N LYS A 360 8.82 -5.27 7.41
CA LYS A 360 9.04 -4.18 8.38
C LYS A 360 8.51 -4.43 9.77
N ASP A 361 7.51 -5.31 9.88
CA ASP A 361 6.96 -5.70 11.18
C ASP A 361 7.85 -6.77 11.86
N TYR A 362 8.90 -7.23 11.17
CA TYR A 362 9.92 -8.10 11.74
C TYR A 362 10.90 -7.26 12.55
N ASP A 363 11.00 -7.53 13.85
CA ASP A 363 11.94 -6.86 14.74
C ASP A 363 13.36 -7.28 14.37
N ILE A 364 14.07 -6.40 13.66
CA ILE A 364 15.51 -6.48 13.47
C ILE A 364 16.09 -5.50 14.49
N SER A 365 16.03 -5.88 15.77
CA SER A 365 16.74 -5.18 16.82
C SER A 365 18.24 -5.37 16.57
N ASP A 366 18.97 -4.27 16.31
CA ASP A 366 20.45 -4.28 16.27
C ASP A 366 21.07 -4.52 17.66
N ASP A 367 20.27 -4.87 18.67
CA ASP A 367 20.68 -4.95 20.07
C ASP A 367 21.28 -6.32 20.44
N LEU A 368 21.89 -7.00 19.45
CA LEU A 368 22.77 -8.15 19.66
C LEU A 368 24.08 -7.65 20.29
N SER A 369 23.99 -7.22 21.54
CA SER A 369 25.11 -6.78 22.35
C SER A 369 25.64 -7.96 23.16
N LEU A 370 26.90 -8.31 22.91
CA LEU A 370 27.68 -9.22 23.73
C LEU A 370 28.36 -8.39 24.83
N SER A 371 27.87 -8.51 26.05
CA SER A 371 28.55 -7.92 27.22
C SER A 371 29.48 -8.97 27.84
N ILE A 372 30.77 -8.64 27.90
CA ILE A 372 31.80 -9.45 28.56
C ILE A 372 32.29 -8.66 29.76
N GLU A 373 31.96 -9.12 30.96
CA GLU A 373 32.38 -8.48 32.21
C GLU A 373 33.32 -9.40 32.99
N PRO A 374 34.43 -8.90 33.54
CA PRO A 374 35.30 -9.68 34.40
C PRO A 374 34.56 -10.02 35.71
N ALA A 375 34.45 -11.31 36.02
CA ALA A 375 33.79 -11.81 37.22
C ALA A 375 34.83 -12.23 38.26
N PHE A 376 34.70 -11.69 39.48
CA PHE A 376 35.51 -12.04 40.64
C PHE A 376 34.62 -12.76 41.65
N ASN A 377 34.77 -14.08 41.77
CA ASN A 377 33.98 -14.89 42.70
C ASN A 377 34.87 -15.48 43.79
N TYR A 378 34.46 -15.37 45.05
CA TYR A 378 35.12 -16.02 46.18
C TYR A 378 34.42 -17.35 46.46
N THR A 379 34.82 -18.40 45.74
CA THR A 379 34.23 -19.73 45.91
C THR A 379 34.96 -20.45 47.05
N TYR A 380 34.20 -21.03 47.99
CA TYR A 380 34.74 -21.87 49.06
C TYR A 380 35.16 -23.22 48.47
N VAL A 381 36.45 -23.55 48.56
CA VAL A 381 36.98 -24.84 48.09
C VAL A 381 37.25 -25.73 49.30
N PRO A 382 36.44 -26.78 49.56
CA PRO A 382 36.54 -27.59 50.77
C PRO A 382 37.89 -28.31 50.92
N ALA A 383 38.55 -28.63 49.80
CA ALA A 383 39.81 -29.38 49.79
C ALA A 383 41.01 -28.59 50.35
N GLU A 384 40.91 -27.25 50.42
CA GLU A 384 42.01 -26.38 50.89
C GLU A 384 41.59 -25.44 52.04
N GLY A 385 40.43 -25.69 52.67
CA GLY A 385 40.07 -25.08 53.95
C GLY A 385 39.82 -23.56 53.93
N GLY A 386 39.46 -22.96 52.80
CA GLY A 386 39.20 -21.51 52.74
C GLY A 386 38.57 -21.00 51.43
N ASN A 387 38.19 -19.71 51.44
CA ASN A 387 37.71 -18.99 50.26
C ASN A 387 38.89 -18.56 49.39
N ARG A 388 38.83 -18.87 48.09
CA ARG A 388 39.83 -18.39 47.12
C ARG A 388 39.21 -17.48 46.06
N PRO A 389 39.91 -16.43 45.62
CA PRO A 389 39.47 -15.65 44.47
C PRO A 389 39.58 -16.50 43.21
N THR A 390 38.44 -16.68 42.54
CA THR A 390 38.35 -17.29 41.21
C THR A 390 38.06 -16.18 40.21
N PHE A 391 38.88 -16.12 39.17
CA PHE A 391 38.77 -15.15 38.09
C PHE A 391 38.06 -15.81 36.91
N GLY A 392 37.01 -15.18 36.42
CA GLY A 392 36.28 -15.64 35.25
C GLY A 392 35.76 -14.46 34.43
N PHE A 393 35.04 -14.78 33.37
CA PHE A 393 34.30 -13.80 32.57
C PHE A 393 32.82 -14.17 32.60
N ASN A 394 31.97 -13.20 32.89
CA ASN A 394 30.54 -13.34 32.65
C ASN A 394 30.24 -12.89 31.23
N ILE A 395 29.56 -13.75 30.48
CA ILE A 395 29.15 -13.47 29.10
C ILE A 395 27.64 -13.39 29.10
N SER A 396 27.09 -12.20 28.87
CA SER A 396 25.64 -12.02 28.72
C SER A 396 25.33 -11.53 27.31
N MET A 397 24.46 -12.28 26.63
CA MET A 397 23.96 -11.96 25.29
C MET A 397 22.52 -11.48 25.41
N LYS A 398 22.24 -10.30 24.84
CA LYS A 398 20.87 -9.83 24.59
C LYS A 398 20.52 -10.13 23.14
N PHE A 399 19.29 -10.60 22.90
CA PHE A 399 18.70 -10.85 21.60
C PHE A 399 17.34 -10.18 21.52
#